data_AF-A0A349H699-F1
#
_entry.id   AF-A0A349H699-F1
#
_cell.length_a   1.000
_cell.length_b   1.000
_cell.length_c   1.000
_cell.angle_alpha   90.00
_cell.angle_beta   90.00
_cell.angle_gamma   90.00
#
_symmetry.space_group_name_H-M   'P 1'
#
loop_
_entity.id
_entity.type
_entity.pdbx_description
1 polymer ?
#
loop_
_entity_poly.entity_id
_entity_poly.type
_entity_poly.pdbx_seq_one_letter_code
_entity_poly.pdbx_strand_id
1 'polypeptide(L)'
;MNLLTNMKKRDSGFTLLELLIVIAIIAILSIALVFMLNPAETLKKARDAQRISDLKSVKTALGIMLTASSTPRLDSTTGGICTTDTVGASQGASRRIAYSASTAVTSNATAGGLDIDGAFTTGGYTVASTDAGKVDGAGWIPVNLKALTGGTPISSFPVDPINTVTAAATSTDLVYRYGCQNLSTTKPSYIFEIDARLESNAYTVEDNKMANDGGDNVSFYESGNSLNLLPTTSNF
;
A
#
# COMPACT_ATOMS: atom_id res chain seq x y z
N MET A 1 -41.07 66.26 -38.02
CA MET A 1 -41.22 64.82 -37.72
C MET A 1 -39.86 64.30 -37.30
N ASN A 2 -39.71 63.86 -36.05
CA ASN A 2 -38.83 62.77 -35.58
C ASN A 2 -38.51 62.98 -34.10
N LEU A 3 -39.27 62.26 -33.25
CA LEU A 3 -38.90 62.01 -31.87
C LEU A 3 -37.79 60.97 -31.86
N LEU A 4 -36.56 61.39 -31.53
CA LEU A 4 -35.48 60.47 -31.19
C LEU A 4 -35.45 60.34 -29.67
N THR A 5 -36.16 59.34 -29.16
CA THR A 5 -36.15 58.96 -27.75
C THR A 5 -34.78 58.38 -27.40
N ASN A 6 -33.95 59.19 -26.75
CA ASN A 6 -32.64 58.78 -26.27
C ASN A 6 -32.78 57.74 -25.15
N MET A 7 -32.51 56.46 -25.46
CA MET A 7 -32.40 55.40 -24.47
C MET A 7 -31.11 55.60 -23.67
N LYS A 8 -31.22 56.25 -22.52
CA LYS A 8 -30.12 56.43 -21.55
C LYS A 8 -29.72 55.06 -20.99
N LYS A 9 -28.62 54.48 -21.47
CA LYS A 9 -27.99 53.31 -20.82
C LYS A 9 -27.59 53.72 -19.40
N ARG A 10 -28.06 52.96 -18.41
CA ARG A 10 -27.62 53.06 -17.02
C ARG A 10 -26.39 52.18 -16.88
N ASP A 11 -25.21 52.81 -16.80
CA ASP A 11 -24.00 52.12 -16.36
C ASP A 11 -24.06 52.04 -14.82
N SER A 12 -24.44 50.87 -14.33
CA SER A 12 -24.45 50.56 -12.91
C SER A 12 -23.01 50.24 -12.48
N GLY A 13 -22.35 51.17 -11.78
CA GLY A 13 -21.03 50.94 -11.18
C GLY A 13 -21.14 50.17 -9.87
N PHE A 14 -20.18 49.27 -9.62
CA PHE A 14 -20.02 48.60 -8.32
C PHE A 14 -19.63 49.63 -7.24
N THR A 15 -20.26 49.58 -6.07
CA THR A 15 -19.88 50.47 -4.97
C THR A 15 -18.67 49.93 -4.22
N LEU A 16 -17.83 50.81 -3.66
CA LEU A 16 -16.70 50.41 -2.81
C LEU A 16 -17.18 49.66 -1.55
N LEU A 17 -18.36 50.02 -1.04
CA LEU A 17 -18.97 49.37 0.12
C LEU A 17 -19.36 47.91 -0.18
N GLU A 18 -19.92 47.64 -1.36
CA GLU A 18 -20.23 46.27 -1.78
C GLU A 18 -18.98 45.41 -1.88
N LEU A 19 -17.89 45.95 -2.45
CA LEU A 19 -16.64 45.21 -2.52
C LEU A 19 -16.06 44.94 -1.12
N LEU A 20 -16.14 45.91 -0.21
CA LEU A 20 -15.69 45.76 1.18
C LEU A 20 -16.46 44.65 1.92
N ILE A 21 -17.79 44.63 1.77
CA ILE A 21 -18.63 43.62 2.43
C ILE A 21 -18.33 42.23 1.86
N VAL A 22 -18.12 42.11 0.54
CA VAL A 22 -17.80 40.84 -0.11
C VAL A 22 -16.49 40.25 0.41
N ILE A 23 -15.42 41.04 0.48
CA ILE A 23 -14.13 40.54 0.99
C ILE A 23 -14.21 40.16 2.48
N ALA A 24 -15.00 40.89 3.27
CA ALA A 24 -15.22 40.56 4.69
C ALA A 24 -15.97 39.23 4.85
N ILE A 25 -17.02 38.99 4.06
CA ILE A 25 -17.76 37.72 4.08
C ILE A 25 -16.88 36.57 3.60
N ILE A 26 -16.12 36.75 2.51
CA ILE A 26 -15.20 35.72 2.00
C ILE A 26 -14.15 35.35 3.06
N ALA A 27 -13.59 36.34 3.77
CA ALA A 27 -12.60 36.07 4.81
C ALA A 27 -13.18 35.20 5.96
N ILE A 28 -14.40 35.50 6.42
CA ILE A 28 -15.06 34.74 7.49
C ILE A 28 -15.40 33.32 7.02
N LEU A 29 -16.00 33.18 5.83
CA LEU A 29 -16.38 31.88 5.29
C LEU A 29 -15.17 31.00 4.98
N SER A 30 -14.05 31.58 4.54
CA SER A 30 -12.83 30.84 4.21
C SER A 30 -12.22 30.18 5.45
N ILE A 31 -12.24 30.85 6.61
CA ILE A 31 -11.73 30.28 7.86
C ILE A 31 -12.61 29.10 8.30
N ALA A 32 -13.93 29.25 8.28
CA ALA A 32 -14.86 28.19 8.67
C ALA A 32 -14.73 26.93 7.79
N LEU A 33 -14.49 27.10 6.48
CA LEU A 33 -14.36 25.99 5.52
C LEU A 33 -13.15 25.09 5.81
N VAL A 34 -12.00 25.66 6.22
CA VAL A 34 -10.78 24.90 6.51
C VAL A 34 -10.97 23.97 7.72
N PHE A 35 -11.65 24.44 8.76
CA PHE A 35 -11.98 23.61 9.93
C PHE A 35 -12.97 22.50 9.59
N MET A 36 -13.91 22.76 8.67
CA MET A 36 -14.93 21.79 8.29
C MET A 36 -14.41 20.67 7.38
N LEU A 37 -13.47 20.97 6.47
CA LEU A 37 -13.01 20.00 5.47
C LEU A 37 -11.85 19.11 5.92
N ASN A 38 -11.16 19.43 7.03
CA ASN A 38 -9.96 18.73 7.50
C ASN A 38 -9.09 18.20 6.33
N PRO A 39 -8.43 19.08 5.56
CA PRO A 39 -7.76 18.71 4.32
C PRO A 39 -6.68 17.64 4.51
N ALA A 40 -6.04 17.61 5.69
CA ALA A 40 -5.09 16.57 6.04
C ALA A 40 -5.74 15.17 6.04
N GLU A 41 -6.92 15.05 6.64
CA GLU A 41 -7.68 13.79 6.66
C GLU A 41 -8.16 13.38 5.27
N THR A 42 -8.56 14.33 4.43
CA THR A 42 -8.94 14.05 3.04
C THR A 42 -7.77 13.46 2.24
N LEU A 43 -6.56 14.01 2.42
CA LEU A 43 -5.34 13.49 1.78
C LEU A 43 -4.97 12.10 2.30
N LYS A 44 -5.10 11.87 3.62
CA LYS A 44 -4.91 10.55 4.24
C LYS A 44 -5.85 9.51 3.63
N LYS A 45 -7.15 9.83 3.55
CA LYS A 45 -8.17 8.96 2.96
C LYS A 45 -7.88 8.64 1.49
N ALA A 46 -7.40 9.62 0.72
CA ALA A 46 -7.01 9.42 -0.67
C ALA A 46 -5.80 8.46 -0.79
N ARG A 47 -4.78 8.61 0.05
CA ARG A 47 -3.63 7.69 0.09
C ARG A 47 -4.03 6.29 0.53
N ASP A 48 -4.89 6.14 1.53
CA ASP A 48 -5.38 4.82 1.92
C ASP A 48 -6.22 4.15 0.83
N ALA A 49 -7.06 4.91 0.13
CA ALA A 49 -7.80 4.38 -1.02
C ALA A 49 -6.84 3.88 -2.11
N GLN A 50 -5.72 4.59 -2.32
CA GLN A 50 -4.63 4.13 -3.19
C GLN A 50 -4.01 2.84 -2.65
N ARG A 51 -3.66 2.75 -1.36
CA ARG A 51 -3.10 1.52 -0.75
C ARG A 51 -3.98 0.30 -0.93
N ILE A 52 -5.28 0.43 -0.69
CA ILE A 52 -6.26 -0.66 -0.87
C ILE A 52 -6.32 -1.07 -2.36
N SER A 53 -6.34 -0.10 -3.27
CA SER A 53 -6.34 -0.37 -4.72
C SER A 53 -5.04 -1.03 -5.20
N ASP A 54 -3.90 -0.61 -4.66
CA ASP A 54 -2.57 -1.15 -4.92
C ASP A 54 -2.49 -2.61 -4.49
N LEU A 55 -2.91 -2.92 -3.25
CA LEU A 55 -2.96 -4.29 -2.73
C LEU A 55 -3.87 -5.18 -3.58
N LYS A 56 -5.05 -4.69 -3.97
CA LYS A 56 -5.95 -5.44 -4.87
C LYS A 56 -5.31 -5.72 -6.23
N SER A 57 -4.63 -4.73 -6.82
CA SER A 57 -3.94 -4.89 -8.10
C SER A 57 -2.83 -5.94 -8.03
N VAL A 58 -2.02 -5.91 -6.96
CA VAL A 58 -0.95 -6.89 -6.73
C VAL A 58 -1.54 -8.29 -6.51
N LYS A 59 -2.58 -8.42 -5.67
CA LYS A 59 -3.30 -9.70 -5.46
C LYS A 59 -3.76 -10.31 -6.79
N THR A 60 -4.36 -9.50 -7.67
CA THR A 60 -4.77 -9.97 -9.00
C THR A 60 -3.58 -10.37 -9.86
N ALA A 61 -2.50 -9.57 -9.89
CA ALA A 61 -1.31 -9.88 -10.68
C ALA A 61 -0.62 -11.18 -10.24
N LEU A 62 -0.49 -11.39 -8.93
CA LEU A 62 0.06 -12.64 -8.37
C LEU A 62 -0.89 -13.83 -8.60
N GLY A 63 -2.21 -13.63 -8.52
CA GLY A 63 -3.19 -14.64 -8.89
C GLY A 63 -3.11 -15.08 -10.36
N ILE A 64 -2.84 -14.14 -11.28
CA ILE A 64 -2.57 -14.44 -12.69
C ILE A 64 -1.26 -15.23 -12.83
N MET A 65 -0.19 -14.87 -12.11
CA MET A 65 1.05 -15.65 -12.07
C MET A 65 0.80 -17.12 -11.71
N LEU A 66 -0.02 -17.36 -10.69
CA LEU A 66 -0.34 -18.72 -10.23
C LEU A 66 -1.17 -19.54 -11.21
N THR A 67 -1.94 -18.90 -12.09
CA THR A 67 -2.90 -19.59 -12.97
C THR A 67 -2.46 -19.65 -14.43
N ALA A 68 -1.68 -18.68 -14.89
CA ALA A 68 -1.24 -18.57 -16.28
C ALA A 68 0.18 -19.11 -16.55
N SER A 69 1.00 -19.31 -15.50
CA SER A 69 2.34 -19.89 -15.64
C SER A 69 2.30 -21.42 -15.53
N SER A 70 3.04 -22.13 -16.39
CA SER A 70 3.21 -23.58 -16.31
C SER A 70 4.13 -24.02 -15.15
N THR A 71 4.96 -23.10 -14.66
CA THR A 71 5.82 -23.28 -13.49
C THR A 71 5.76 -22.01 -12.65
N PRO A 72 4.64 -21.75 -11.95
CA PRO A 72 4.48 -20.52 -11.21
C PRO A 72 5.56 -20.42 -10.13
N ARG A 73 6.05 -19.20 -9.90
CA ARG A 73 6.95 -18.86 -8.80
C ARG A 73 6.55 -17.53 -8.22
N LEU A 74 6.51 -17.49 -6.89
CA LEU A 74 6.20 -16.30 -6.11
C LEU A 74 7.44 -15.69 -5.43
N ASP A 75 8.62 -16.18 -5.79
CA ASP A 75 9.90 -15.64 -5.35
C ASP A 75 10.98 -15.67 -6.43
N SER A 76 12.09 -15.01 -6.10
CA SER A 76 13.30 -14.95 -6.91
C SER A 76 14.02 -16.30 -6.85
N THR A 77 14.58 -16.72 -7.99
CA THR A 77 15.49 -17.86 -8.09
C THR A 77 16.75 -17.70 -7.21
N THR A 78 17.05 -16.46 -6.79
CA THR A 78 18.15 -16.12 -5.90
C THR A 78 17.57 -15.61 -4.58
N GLY A 79 17.54 -16.45 -3.54
CA GLY A 79 17.23 -16.02 -2.17
C GLY A 79 15.90 -16.46 -1.56
N GLY A 80 15.15 -17.36 -2.22
CA GLY A 80 14.10 -18.22 -1.64
C GLY A 80 13.28 -17.59 -0.51
N ILE A 81 12.39 -16.65 -0.84
CA ILE A 81 11.48 -16.07 0.16
C ILE A 81 10.35 -17.05 0.47
N CYS A 82 9.88 -17.79 -0.54
CA CYS A 82 8.87 -18.81 -0.37
C CYS A 82 9.56 -20.14 -0.09
N THR A 83 9.41 -20.70 1.11
CA THR A 83 9.96 -22.03 1.43
C THR A 83 8.89 -23.12 1.30
N THR A 84 9.33 -24.36 1.03
CA THR A 84 8.46 -25.55 0.87
C THR A 84 8.17 -26.30 2.16
N ASP A 85 8.76 -25.89 3.28
CA ASP A 85 8.75 -26.70 4.50
C ASP A 85 7.71 -26.19 5.50
N THR A 86 6.84 -27.09 5.94
CA THR A 86 5.82 -26.85 6.94
C THR A 86 6.39 -26.91 8.35
N VAL A 87 7.50 -27.59 8.65
CA VAL A 87 8.12 -27.62 9.99
C VAL A 87 9.57 -28.07 9.88
N GLY A 88 10.54 -27.23 10.29
CA GLY A 88 11.86 -27.72 10.70
C GLY A 88 13.00 -27.71 9.68
N ALA A 89 12.99 -26.83 8.67
CA ALA A 89 14.19 -26.61 7.86
C ALA A 89 15.32 -26.00 8.71
N SER A 90 16.41 -26.75 8.82
CA SER A 90 17.65 -26.34 9.45
C SER A 90 18.23 -25.08 8.77
N GLN A 91 18.24 -23.95 9.48
CA GLN A 91 19.19 -22.81 9.41
C GLN A 91 19.89 -22.57 8.05
N GLY A 92 19.14 -22.31 6.97
CA GLY A 92 19.76 -21.97 5.68
C GLY A 92 18.87 -21.29 4.64
N ALA A 93 17.55 -21.48 4.69
CA ALA A 93 16.59 -20.76 3.86
C ALA A 93 15.28 -20.61 4.63
N SER A 94 15.21 -19.61 5.47
CA SER A 94 14.01 -19.29 6.25
C SER A 94 13.15 -18.29 5.48
N ARG A 95 11.83 -18.34 5.68
CA ARG A 95 10.90 -17.41 5.00
C ARG A 95 11.29 -15.98 5.40
N ARG A 96 11.19 -15.04 4.46
CA ARG A 96 11.50 -13.63 4.70
C ARG A 96 10.27 -12.77 4.43
N ILE A 97 10.17 -11.64 5.11
CA ILE A 97 9.19 -10.62 4.78
C ILE A 97 9.86 -9.66 3.80
N ALA A 98 9.21 -9.42 2.67
CA ALA A 98 9.64 -8.44 1.70
C ALA A 98 8.97 -7.10 1.98
N TYR A 99 9.74 -6.01 1.93
CA TYR A 99 9.22 -4.66 2.19
C TYR A 99 9.45 -3.78 0.97
N SER A 100 8.47 -2.93 0.65
CA SER A 100 8.62 -1.85 -0.35
C SER A 100 9.63 -0.76 0.02
N ALA A 101 10.35 -0.91 1.14
CA ALA A 101 11.42 -0.03 1.58
C ALA A 101 12.73 -0.23 0.78
N SER A 102 13.55 0.82 0.77
CA SER A 102 14.74 0.94 -0.09
C SER A 102 16.07 0.46 0.54
N THR A 103 16.05 0.12 1.82
CA THR A 103 17.23 -0.25 2.61
C THR A 103 16.92 -1.51 3.40
N ALA A 104 17.94 -2.34 3.65
CA ALA A 104 17.85 -3.58 4.42
C ALA A 104 17.09 -3.39 5.74
N VAL A 105 15.80 -3.76 5.75
CA VAL A 105 14.98 -3.78 6.95
C VAL A 105 15.42 -4.98 7.78
N THR A 106 16.14 -4.74 8.87
CA THR A 106 16.24 -5.74 9.93
C THR A 106 14.88 -5.79 10.59
N SER A 107 14.15 -6.88 10.38
CA SER A 107 13.02 -7.16 11.23
C SER A 107 13.56 -7.30 12.65
N ASN A 108 13.16 -6.38 13.53
CA ASN A 108 13.35 -6.43 14.96
C ASN A 108 12.37 -7.44 15.58
N ALA A 109 12.11 -8.55 14.87
CA ALA A 109 11.75 -9.81 15.48
C ALA A 109 12.86 -10.07 16.50
N THR A 110 12.60 -9.69 17.75
CA THR A 110 13.45 -10.01 18.90
C THR A 110 13.87 -11.47 18.72
N ALA A 111 15.13 -11.80 18.97
CA ALA A 111 15.55 -13.20 19.01
C ALA A 111 14.63 -13.95 20.00
N GLY A 112 13.62 -14.66 19.47
CA GLY A 112 12.50 -15.23 20.24
C GLY A 112 11.08 -14.88 19.74
N GLY A 113 10.90 -13.85 18.92
CA GLY A 113 9.66 -13.48 18.24
C GLY A 113 9.57 -14.14 16.88
N LEU A 114 9.48 -15.46 16.91
CA LEU A 114 8.81 -16.23 15.87
C LEU A 114 7.41 -15.58 15.63
N ASP A 115 6.91 -15.57 14.40
CA ASP A 115 5.45 -15.59 14.19
C ASP A 115 4.83 -16.65 15.13
N ILE A 116 3.52 -16.66 15.40
CA ILE A 116 2.89 -17.65 16.29
C ILE A 116 3.34 -19.11 15.95
N ASP A 117 3.79 -19.34 14.70
CA ASP A 117 4.35 -20.60 14.21
C ASP A 117 5.88 -20.64 13.93
N GLY A 118 6.63 -19.56 14.10
CA GLY A 118 8.08 -19.56 13.85
C GLY A 118 8.53 -19.63 12.40
N ALA A 119 7.70 -19.08 11.53
CA ALA A 119 7.83 -19.21 10.09
C ALA A 119 8.92 -18.34 9.44
N PHE A 120 9.25 -17.16 9.97
CA PHE A 120 10.13 -16.17 9.31
C PHE A 120 11.46 -15.91 10.06
N THR A 121 12.56 -15.71 9.32
CA THR A 121 13.86 -15.28 9.90
C THR A 121 13.96 -13.79 10.18
N THR A 122 14.91 -13.45 11.06
CA THR A 122 15.45 -12.11 11.22
C THR A 122 16.12 -11.62 9.93
N GLY A 123 15.64 -10.47 9.42
CA GLY A 123 16.16 -9.84 8.19
C GLY A 123 15.19 -9.92 7.01
N GLY A 124 14.50 -8.80 6.75
CA GLY A 124 13.61 -8.64 5.61
C GLY A 124 14.33 -8.70 4.26
N TYR A 125 13.59 -9.00 3.20
CA TYR A 125 14.03 -8.76 1.82
C TYR A 125 13.68 -7.33 1.42
N THR A 126 14.66 -6.64 0.86
CA THR A 126 14.52 -5.26 0.37
C THR A 126 15.39 -5.10 -0.85
N VAL A 127 15.10 -4.08 -1.63
CA VAL A 127 15.83 -3.72 -2.84
C VAL A 127 16.14 -2.23 -2.80
N ALA A 128 17.04 -1.76 -3.66
CA ALA A 128 17.27 -0.33 -3.80
C ALA A 128 15.98 0.41 -4.17
N SER A 129 15.81 1.67 -3.75
CA SER A 129 14.61 2.48 -4.06
C SER A 129 14.32 2.55 -5.56
N THR A 130 15.36 2.60 -6.40
CA THR A 130 15.26 2.62 -7.86
C THR A 130 14.69 1.33 -8.44
N ASP A 131 14.75 0.25 -7.68
CA ASP A 131 14.36 -1.10 -8.11
C ASP A 131 13.02 -1.52 -7.53
N ALA A 132 12.52 -0.87 -6.47
CA ALA A 132 11.32 -1.28 -5.74
C ALA A 132 10.13 -1.57 -6.68
N GLY A 133 9.84 -0.68 -7.63
CA GLY A 133 8.73 -0.85 -8.56
C GLY A 133 8.93 -1.89 -9.67
N LYS A 134 10.09 -2.54 -9.80
CA LYS A 134 10.38 -3.47 -10.90
C LYS A 134 9.56 -4.75 -10.81
N VAL A 135 9.07 -5.24 -11.95
CA VAL A 135 8.20 -6.43 -12.05
C VAL A 135 8.89 -7.62 -12.76
N ASP A 136 10.22 -7.58 -12.86
CA ASP A 136 11.05 -8.60 -13.50
C ASP A 136 11.75 -9.54 -12.52
N GLY A 137 11.29 -9.57 -11.26
CA GLY A 137 11.89 -10.36 -10.19
C GLY A 137 12.96 -9.62 -9.39
N ALA A 138 13.40 -8.43 -9.83
CA ALA A 138 14.32 -7.58 -9.09
C ALA A 138 13.61 -6.52 -8.22
N GLY A 139 12.27 -6.51 -8.20
CA GLY A 139 11.48 -5.61 -7.35
C GLY A 139 11.46 -6.01 -5.89
N TRP A 140 10.77 -5.18 -5.09
CA TRP A 140 10.58 -5.46 -3.66
C TRP A 140 9.70 -6.70 -3.43
N ILE A 141 8.75 -6.96 -4.33
CA ILE A 141 8.16 -8.29 -4.49
C ILE A 141 9.03 -9.03 -5.51
N PRO A 142 9.76 -10.09 -5.13
CA PRO A 142 10.71 -10.77 -6.02
C PRO A 142 10.02 -11.73 -6.99
N VAL A 143 8.96 -11.28 -7.66
CA VAL A 143 8.21 -12.07 -8.64
C VAL A 143 8.47 -11.53 -10.03
N ASN A 144 8.88 -12.41 -10.94
CA ASN A 144 9.06 -12.05 -12.35
C ASN A 144 7.74 -12.16 -13.11
N LEU A 145 6.93 -11.09 -13.05
CA LEU A 145 5.69 -10.99 -13.81
C LEU A 145 5.93 -10.83 -15.32
N LYS A 146 7.13 -10.44 -15.76
CA LYS A 146 7.49 -10.41 -17.19
C LYS A 146 7.65 -11.80 -17.80
N ALA A 147 7.75 -12.85 -16.99
CA ALA A 147 7.79 -14.23 -17.46
C ALA A 147 6.42 -14.76 -17.94
N LEU A 148 5.33 -13.99 -17.75
CA LEU A 148 3.99 -14.38 -18.20
C LEU A 148 3.85 -14.32 -19.73
N THR A 149 3.46 -15.45 -20.32
CA THR A 149 3.01 -15.53 -21.71
C THR A 149 1.65 -14.84 -21.83
N GLY A 150 1.63 -13.59 -22.32
CA GLY A 150 0.43 -12.76 -22.38
C GLY A 150 0.63 -11.31 -21.94
N GLY A 151 1.83 -10.99 -21.44
CA GLY A 151 2.18 -9.64 -20.98
C GLY A 151 2.09 -9.51 -19.46
N THR A 152 2.62 -8.39 -18.96
CA THR A 152 2.72 -8.14 -17.52
C THR A 152 1.42 -7.53 -16.99
N PRO A 153 0.76 -8.13 -15.98
CA PRO A 153 -0.54 -7.67 -15.48
C PRO A 153 -0.55 -6.27 -14.85
N ILE A 154 0.62 -5.82 -14.35
CA ILE A 154 0.85 -4.49 -13.79
C ILE A 154 2.18 -3.94 -14.31
N SER A 155 2.28 -2.63 -14.51
CA SER A 155 3.50 -2.00 -15.03
C SER A 155 4.61 -1.84 -13.98
N SER A 156 4.23 -1.78 -12.70
CA SER A 156 5.14 -1.62 -11.57
C SER A 156 4.51 -2.15 -10.28
N PHE A 157 5.34 -2.66 -9.36
CA PHE A 157 4.87 -2.86 -7.99
C PHE A 157 4.69 -1.51 -7.28
N PRO A 158 3.64 -1.36 -6.47
CA PRO A 158 3.35 -0.11 -5.77
C PRO A 158 4.42 0.16 -4.71
N VAL A 159 4.72 1.44 -4.50
CA VAL A 159 5.57 1.93 -3.41
C VAL A 159 4.80 3.06 -2.75
N ASP A 160 4.71 3.04 -1.43
CA ASP A 160 3.95 4.05 -0.72
C ASP A 160 4.55 5.45 -0.97
N PRO A 161 3.74 6.49 -1.22
CA PRO A 161 4.25 7.83 -1.49
C PRO A 161 5.02 8.48 -0.33
N ILE A 162 4.80 8.04 0.91
CA ILE A 162 5.47 8.57 2.10
C ILE A 162 6.74 7.77 2.38
N ASN A 163 6.67 6.43 2.39
CA ASN A 163 7.77 5.46 2.57
C ASN A 163 9.10 6.07 3.08
N THR A 164 9.13 6.45 4.36
CA THR A 164 10.28 7.14 4.97
C THR A 164 11.31 6.19 5.60
N VAL A 165 11.22 4.89 5.31
CA VAL A 165 12.07 3.87 5.94
C VAL A 165 13.50 3.99 5.42
N THR A 166 14.43 4.27 6.33
CA THR A 166 15.86 4.48 6.02
C THR A 166 16.81 3.48 6.67
N ALA A 167 16.36 2.71 7.67
CA ALA A 167 17.20 1.72 8.35
C ALA A 167 16.38 0.50 8.82
N ALA A 168 15.39 0.71 9.67
CA ALA A 168 14.46 -0.33 10.12
C ALA A 168 13.04 0.21 9.98
N ALA A 169 12.16 -0.59 9.38
CA ALA A 169 10.74 -0.29 9.37
C ALA A 169 10.16 -0.57 10.76
N THR A 170 9.07 0.09 11.10
CA THR A 170 8.39 0.08 12.40
C THR A 170 6.88 -0.02 12.19
N SER A 171 6.15 -0.35 13.26
CA SER A 171 4.68 -0.48 13.26
C SER A 171 3.90 0.70 12.71
N THR A 172 4.53 1.88 12.66
CA THR A 172 3.93 3.11 12.21
C THR A 172 4.29 3.49 10.78
N ASP A 173 5.28 2.83 10.18
CA ASP A 173 5.76 3.15 8.84
C ASP A 173 4.74 2.76 7.78
N LEU A 174 4.64 3.63 6.76
CA LEU A 174 3.74 3.47 5.64
C LEU A 174 4.52 2.78 4.52
N VAL A 175 4.56 1.45 4.59
CA VAL A 175 5.17 0.56 3.60
C VAL A 175 4.26 -0.64 3.35
N TYR A 176 4.34 -1.18 2.14
CA TYR A 176 3.78 -2.49 1.82
C TYR A 176 4.71 -3.61 2.29
N ARG A 177 4.12 -4.69 2.81
CA ARG A 177 4.80 -5.95 3.12
C ARG A 177 4.32 -7.08 2.22
N TYR A 178 5.15 -8.09 2.03
CA TYR A 178 4.86 -9.28 1.24
C TYR A 178 5.46 -10.52 1.89
N GLY A 179 4.66 -11.59 1.97
CA GLY A 179 5.08 -12.90 2.41
C GLY A 179 4.51 -13.98 1.50
N CYS A 180 5.21 -15.11 1.41
CA CYS A 180 4.75 -16.27 0.66
C CYS A 180 5.23 -17.59 1.28
N GLN A 181 4.50 -18.66 0.98
CA GLN A 181 4.87 -20.03 1.32
C GLN A 181 4.47 -20.96 0.18
N ASN A 182 5.27 -21.99 -0.07
CA ASN A 182 4.93 -23.07 -0.98
C ASN A 182 4.53 -24.31 -0.16
N LEU A 183 3.31 -24.78 -0.31
CA LEU A 183 2.76 -25.86 0.52
C LEU A 183 3.00 -27.27 -0.06
N SER A 184 3.83 -27.43 -1.09
CA SER A 184 3.99 -28.72 -1.79
C SER A 184 5.40 -28.95 -2.32
N THR A 185 5.90 -30.17 -2.11
CA THR A 185 7.17 -30.68 -2.68
C THR A 185 7.01 -31.19 -4.11
N THR A 186 5.78 -31.44 -4.56
CA THR A 186 5.55 -32.18 -5.81
C THR A 186 5.00 -31.31 -6.94
N LYS A 187 4.23 -30.23 -6.68
CA LYS A 187 3.89 -29.12 -7.63
C LYS A 187 3.31 -27.92 -6.86
N PRO A 188 3.63 -26.66 -7.21
CA PRO A 188 3.50 -25.58 -6.25
C PRO A 188 2.05 -25.24 -5.88
N SER A 189 1.77 -25.31 -4.58
CA SER A 189 0.59 -24.71 -3.94
C SER A 189 1.06 -23.47 -3.21
N TYR A 190 1.10 -22.32 -3.88
CA TYR A 190 1.53 -21.09 -3.23
C TYR A 190 0.39 -20.44 -2.46
N ILE A 191 0.69 -20.06 -1.23
CA ILE A 191 -0.05 -19.04 -0.50
C ILE A 191 0.82 -17.80 -0.37
N PHE A 192 0.18 -16.64 -0.39
CA PHE A 192 0.82 -15.36 -0.23
C PHE A 192 -0.11 -14.37 0.43
N GLU A 193 0.53 -13.40 1.06
CA GLU A 193 -0.10 -12.27 1.71
C GLU A 193 0.69 -11.01 1.44
N ILE A 194 -0.03 -9.92 1.26
CA ILE A 194 0.45 -8.56 1.14
C ILE A 194 -0.38 -7.69 2.07
N ASP A 195 0.27 -6.77 2.77
CA ASP A 195 -0.43 -5.90 3.68
C ASP A 195 0.15 -4.47 3.66
N ALA A 196 -0.62 -3.53 4.20
CA ALA A 196 -0.18 -2.16 4.44
C ALA A 196 -0.97 -1.51 5.57
N ARG A 197 -0.32 -0.60 6.31
CA ARG A 197 -1.01 0.20 7.33
C ARG A 197 -1.82 1.32 6.71
N LEU A 198 -3.04 1.51 7.19
CA LEU A 198 -3.90 2.65 6.84
C LEU A 198 -3.73 3.79 7.87
N GLU A 199 -3.97 5.03 7.45
CA GLU A 199 -3.66 6.23 8.27
C GLU A 199 -4.84 7.18 8.53
N SER A 200 -5.92 7.08 7.75
CA SER A 200 -7.12 7.93 7.86
C SER A 200 -8.05 7.41 8.95
N ASN A 201 -8.56 8.32 9.78
CA ASN A 201 -9.61 8.01 10.75
C ASN A 201 -10.85 7.40 10.08
N ALA A 202 -11.17 7.85 8.86
CA ALA A 202 -12.26 7.28 8.07
C ALA A 202 -12.12 5.75 7.89
N TYR A 203 -10.90 5.25 7.69
CA TYR A 203 -10.67 3.81 7.47
C TYR A 203 -10.15 3.07 8.70
N THR A 204 -9.49 3.74 9.64
CA THR A 204 -8.94 3.11 10.85
C THR A 204 -9.89 3.16 12.04
N VAL A 205 -10.84 4.10 12.08
CA VAL A 205 -11.77 4.29 13.21
C VAL A 205 -13.22 4.09 12.77
N GLU A 206 -13.67 4.78 11.73
CA GLU A 206 -15.08 4.74 11.31
C GLU A 206 -15.41 3.40 10.63
N ASP A 207 -14.72 3.09 9.52
CA ASP A 207 -14.91 1.81 8.81
C ASP A 207 -14.15 0.65 9.49
N ASN A 208 -13.12 0.97 10.29
CA ASN A 208 -12.21 0.03 10.94
C ASN A 208 -11.74 -1.11 10.00
N LYS A 209 -11.28 -0.75 8.80
CA LYS A 209 -11.03 -1.69 7.69
C LYS A 209 -9.97 -2.74 8.02
N MET A 210 -8.93 -2.39 8.77
CA MET A 210 -7.84 -3.31 9.16
C MET A 210 -8.31 -4.39 10.15
N ALA A 211 -9.41 -4.17 10.87
CA ALA A 211 -9.99 -5.21 11.73
C ALA A 211 -11.10 -6.00 11.02
N ASN A 212 -11.56 -5.53 9.86
CA ASN A 212 -12.74 -6.02 9.14
C ASN A 212 -12.42 -6.54 7.73
N ASP A 213 -11.15 -6.79 7.42
CA ASP A 213 -10.68 -7.31 6.13
C ASP A 213 -10.67 -8.85 6.07
N GLY A 214 -10.83 -9.51 7.22
CA GLY A 214 -10.97 -10.95 7.35
C GLY A 214 -9.65 -11.70 7.59
N GLY A 215 -8.55 -10.99 7.82
CA GLY A 215 -7.28 -11.58 8.27
C GLY A 215 -7.14 -11.58 9.79
N ASP A 216 -5.92 -11.81 10.26
CA ASP A 216 -5.61 -11.95 11.69
C ASP A 216 -4.86 -10.75 12.28
N ASN A 217 -4.48 -9.75 11.48
CA ASN A 217 -3.72 -8.59 11.93
C ASN A 217 -4.52 -7.27 11.88
N VAL A 218 -5.04 -6.87 13.04
CA VAL A 218 -5.82 -5.61 13.19
C VAL A 218 -5.02 -4.32 12.97
N SER A 219 -3.69 -4.40 12.82
CA SER A 219 -2.81 -3.23 12.62
C SER A 219 -2.52 -2.94 11.14
N PHE A 220 -2.83 -3.89 10.25
CA PHE A 220 -2.55 -3.81 8.82
C PHE A 220 -3.81 -4.16 8.04
N TYR A 221 -3.94 -3.62 6.83
CA TYR A 221 -4.99 -4.05 5.90
C TYR A 221 -4.41 -5.17 5.03
N GLU A 222 -5.03 -6.34 5.11
CA GLU A 222 -4.50 -7.59 4.60
C GLU A 222 -5.14 -7.97 3.25
N SER A 223 -4.31 -8.47 2.34
CA SER A 223 -4.77 -9.00 1.05
C SER A 223 -3.92 -10.16 0.58
N GLY A 224 -4.53 -11.11 -0.10
CA GLY A 224 -3.81 -12.30 -0.56
C GLY A 224 -4.76 -13.43 -0.93
N ASN A 225 -4.20 -14.60 -1.16
CA ASN A 225 -4.96 -15.86 -1.14
C ASN A 225 -4.87 -16.58 0.22
N SER A 226 -4.09 -16.05 1.14
CA SER A 226 -4.08 -16.31 2.58
C SER A 226 -3.90 -14.97 3.30
N LEU A 227 -4.51 -14.80 4.47
CA LEU A 227 -4.48 -13.58 5.29
C LEU A 227 -3.98 -13.85 6.72
N ASN A 228 -3.31 -14.98 6.93
CA ASN A 228 -2.80 -15.43 8.23
C ASN A 228 -1.35 -15.91 8.06
N LEU A 229 -0.60 -15.21 7.23
CA LEU A 229 0.73 -15.57 6.78
C LEU A 229 1.78 -14.59 7.28
N LEU A 230 1.50 -13.29 7.35
CA LEU A 230 2.44 -12.34 7.93
C LEU A 230 2.23 -12.24 9.45
N PRO A 231 3.27 -11.89 10.22
CA PRO A 231 3.15 -11.85 11.68
C PRO A 231 2.09 -10.84 12.14
N THR A 232 1.25 -11.28 13.08
CA THR A 232 0.20 -10.47 13.73
C THR A 232 0.75 -9.41 14.68
N THR A 233 1.98 -9.58 15.16
CA THR A 233 2.60 -8.59 16.05
C THR A 233 2.94 -7.32 15.28
N SER A 234 2.85 -6.17 15.93
CA SER A 234 3.30 -4.88 15.40
C SER A 234 4.82 -4.81 15.18
N ASN A 235 5.57 -5.88 15.45
CA ASN A 235 6.99 -5.94 15.25
C ASN A 235 7.31 -6.07 13.77
N PHE A 236 8.15 -5.17 13.29
CA PHE A 236 8.68 -5.16 11.94
C PHE A 236 9.91 -6.01 11.84
#